data_AF-A0A6G1GKE9-F1
#
_entry.id   AF-A0A6G1GKE9-F1
#
_cell.length_a   1.000
_cell.length_b   1.000
_cell.length_c   1.000
_cell.angle_alpha   90.00
_cell.angle_beta   90.00
_cell.angle_gamma   90.00
#
_symmetry.space_group_name_H-M   'P 1'
#
loop_
_entity.id
_entity.type
_entity.pdbx_description
1 polymer ?
#
loop_
_entity_poly.entity_id
_entity_poly.type
_entity_poly.pdbx_seq_one_letter_code
_entity_poly.pdbx_strand_id
1 'polypeptide(L)'
;MVTVSVGQSDIGYNKVLMACVYGLMQDCQGMINGAMFNLYTPSFYIGYVGMLSRIINSSAWKRKDTLIYQTLYPALFQTSSRQCDGASLAFFQGSNLKLTQTVRVKVNQLAQELNAVMGYWSDGMNFAFANRKSTDAAIDYAPIKLVSTDDDFTNHRFCRAGVVDTNLPVQETFFFSYLPGATPIPPNQWNANITTCAETAGDNFGLLMQCYVARGYAQNAKPNSYSQFTSPIQAGQVSHPTIRGHLAIKNALSAAIRPDLSTVLRGRHLKVMCVGDSITFGYRSTSGSGYRSTLGNILQAATGPTGYVEFIGSQKNGTAPWDLSEGYSGFTIDQIKQNVLRSNTLDKLPTLVLVMAGTNDIKPDATDPRTRDPAGAVLRLASLLDSLSTRLPKSTTFIISQIPAQGLPRDFGPAMSSTMRDIMSYNARIAEMVAVKRAAGMKILMARCSVSVFEHPLGDTLHPDDNGYRRFAGDWVDGVQRAGKLGWL
;
A
#
# COMPACT_ATOMS: atom_id res chain seq x y z
N MET A 1 -11.70 -20.24 1.16
CA MET A 1 -10.96 -18.98 1.31
C MET A 1 -9.97 -19.12 2.46
N VAL A 2 -8.74 -18.65 2.29
CA VAL A 2 -7.75 -18.53 3.38
C VAL A 2 -7.39 -17.06 3.51
N THR A 3 -7.45 -16.49 4.71
CA THR A 3 -7.01 -15.11 4.99
C THR A 3 -5.69 -15.16 5.74
N VAL A 4 -4.70 -14.39 5.30
CA VAL A 4 -3.35 -14.39 5.87
C VAL A 4 -2.90 -12.96 6.15
N SER A 5 -2.27 -12.74 7.29
CA SER A 5 -1.65 -11.46 7.68
C SER A 5 -0.27 -11.74 8.25
N VAL A 6 0.72 -11.88 7.38
CA VAL A 6 2.12 -12.23 7.74
C VAL A 6 3.14 -11.27 7.12
N GLY A 7 4.43 -11.41 7.46
CA GLY A 7 5.54 -10.63 6.90
C GLY A 7 6.06 -9.51 7.80
N GLN A 8 5.18 -8.88 8.58
CA GLN A 8 5.58 -7.75 9.44
C GLN A 8 6.50 -8.17 10.60
N SER A 9 6.26 -9.33 11.20
CA SER A 9 7.12 -9.86 12.26
C SER A 9 8.49 -10.33 11.73
N ASP A 10 8.55 -10.83 10.50
CA ASP A 10 9.78 -11.38 9.89
C ASP A 10 10.85 -10.31 9.68
N ILE A 11 10.43 -9.05 9.49
CA ILE A 11 11.34 -7.90 9.39
C ILE A 11 11.66 -7.26 10.74
N GLY A 12 11.04 -7.71 11.84
CA GLY A 12 11.23 -7.13 13.17
C GLY A 12 10.49 -5.80 13.37
N TYR A 13 9.35 -5.59 12.69
CA TYR A 13 8.56 -4.36 12.80
C TYR A 13 8.05 -4.10 14.23
N ASN A 14 7.84 -5.16 15.02
CA ASN A 14 7.55 -5.05 16.46
C ASN A 14 8.63 -4.25 17.22
N LYS A 15 9.92 -4.47 16.90
CA LYS A 15 11.03 -3.70 17.47
C LYS A 15 10.99 -2.24 17.04
N VAL A 16 10.56 -1.98 15.81
CA VAL A 16 10.33 -0.61 15.32
C VAL A 16 9.24 0.08 16.13
N LEU A 17 8.10 -0.58 16.38
CA LEU A 17 7.05 0.00 17.21
C LEU A 17 7.54 0.23 18.65
N MET A 18 8.24 -0.74 19.24
CA MET A 18 8.82 -0.62 20.58
C MET A 18 9.80 0.55 20.70
N ALA A 19 10.62 0.81 19.69
CA ALA A 19 11.60 1.90 19.71
C ALA A 19 11.00 3.25 19.31
N CYS A 20 10.23 3.29 18.22
CA CYS A 20 9.79 4.53 17.57
C CYS A 20 8.44 5.04 18.04
N VAL A 21 7.61 4.18 18.64
CA VAL A 21 6.25 4.53 19.06
C VAL A 21 6.12 4.47 20.58
N TYR A 22 6.57 3.38 21.20
CA TYR A 22 6.36 3.13 22.63
C TYR A 22 7.50 3.56 23.55
N GLY A 23 8.65 3.93 23.00
CA GLY A 23 9.80 4.39 23.79
C GLY A 23 10.37 3.33 24.73
N LEU A 24 10.15 2.04 24.41
CA LEU A 24 10.64 0.89 25.17
C LEU A 24 12.07 0.49 24.77
N MET A 25 12.58 1.06 23.68
CA MET A 25 13.95 0.91 23.18
C MET A 25 14.50 2.27 22.73
N GLN A 26 15.79 2.55 22.95
CA GLN A 26 16.36 3.89 22.74
C GLN A 26 16.85 4.18 21.31
N ASP A 27 16.83 3.20 20.39
CA ASP A 27 17.36 3.34 19.02
C ASP A 27 16.29 3.11 17.93
N CYS A 28 15.41 4.10 17.75
CA CYS A 28 14.39 4.05 16.70
C CYS A 28 15.00 3.94 15.29
N GLN A 29 16.05 4.73 15.00
CA GLN A 29 16.62 4.77 13.65
C GLN A 29 17.32 3.46 13.28
N GLY A 30 18.08 2.86 14.20
CA GLY A 30 18.69 1.56 13.99
C GLY A 30 17.67 0.45 13.83
N MET A 31 16.55 0.47 14.57
CA MET A 31 15.48 -0.51 14.37
C MET A 31 14.81 -0.38 12.99
N ILE A 32 14.56 0.84 12.52
CA ILE A 32 14.03 1.07 11.17
C ILE A 32 15.03 0.57 10.12
N ASN A 33 16.31 0.92 10.25
CA ASN A 33 17.36 0.49 9.32
C ASN A 33 17.49 -1.05 9.28
N GLY A 34 17.45 -1.69 10.45
CA GLY A 34 17.48 -3.15 10.57
C GLY A 34 16.27 -3.82 9.91
N ALA A 35 15.06 -3.27 10.10
CA ALA A 35 13.86 -3.80 9.47
C ALA A 35 13.88 -3.64 7.95
N MET A 36 14.32 -2.48 7.46
CA MET A 36 14.54 -2.22 6.04
C MET A 36 15.58 -3.17 5.43
N PHE A 37 16.67 -3.43 6.16
CA PHE A 37 17.67 -4.40 5.72
C PHE A 37 17.06 -5.80 5.59
N ASN A 38 16.38 -6.28 6.64
CA ASN A 38 15.76 -7.61 6.69
C ASN A 38 14.76 -7.84 5.56
N LEU A 39 13.97 -6.82 5.22
CA LEU A 39 12.93 -6.88 4.19
C LEU A 39 13.46 -7.35 2.83
N TYR A 40 14.68 -6.97 2.48
CA TYR A 40 15.27 -7.28 1.17
C TYR A 40 16.31 -8.41 1.23
N THR A 41 16.31 -9.21 2.30
CA THR A 41 17.19 -10.37 2.43
C THR A 41 16.60 -11.63 1.76
N PRO A 42 17.45 -12.57 1.33
CA PRO A 42 17.04 -13.93 0.96
C PRO A 42 16.15 -14.61 2.00
N SER A 43 16.42 -14.38 3.29
CA SER A 43 15.66 -14.99 4.39
C SER A 43 14.18 -14.57 4.38
N PHE A 44 13.90 -13.29 4.14
CA PHE A 44 12.51 -12.82 4.03
C PHE A 44 11.79 -13.47 2.84
N TYR A 45 12.44 -13.51 1.67
CA TYR A 45 11.90 -14.21 0.50
C TYR A 45 11.59 -15.69 0.82
N ILE A 46 12.56 -16.42 1.38
CA ILE A 46 12.41 -17.85 1.71
C ILE A 46 11.24 -18.07 2.68
N GLY A 47 11.11 -17.22 3.70
CA GLY A 47 10.00 -17.28 4.66
C GLY A 47 8.65 -17.01 4.01
N TYR A 48 8.50 -15.86 3.35
CA TYR A 48 7.23 -15.41 2.79
C TYR A 48 6.77 -16.29 1.60
N VAL A 49 7.62 -16.46 0.59
CA VAL A 49 7.31 -17.28 -0.60
C VAL A 49 7.21 -18.76 -0.24
N GLY A 50 8.06 -19.24 0.68
CA GLY A 50 8.00 -20.62 1.17
C GLY A 50 6.68 -20.92 1.88
N MET A 51 6.19 -20.00 2.73
CA MET A 51 4.89 -20.12 3.37
C MET A 51 3.76 -20.19 2.33
N LEU A 52 3.67 -19.22 1.42
CA LEU A 52 2.65 -19.20 0.37
C LEU A 52 2.69 -20.47 -0.48
N SER A 53 3.89 -20.94 -0.84
CA SER A 53 4.08 -22.16 -1.63
C SER A 53 3.58 -23.39 -0.89
N ARG A 54 3.78 -23.49 0.43
CA ARG A 54 3.26 -24.60 1.24
C ARG A 54 1.73 -24.59 1.31
N ILE A 55 1.12 -23.41 1.45
CA ILE A 55 -0.34 -23.27 1.45
C ILE A 55 -0.91 -23.74 0.10
N ILE A 56 -0.37 -23.22 -1.00
CA ILE A 56 -0.82 -23.53 -2.37
C ILE A 56 -0.63 -25.01 -2.72
N ASN A 57 0.49 -25.61 -2.32
CA ASN A 57 0.81 -27.01 -2.65
C ASN A 57 0.18 -28.04 -1.68
N SER A 58 -0.49 -27.60 -0.61
CA SER A 58 -1.16 -28.53 0.32
C SER A 58 -2.30 -29.29 -0.37
N SER A 59 -2.48 -30.57 -0.02
CA SER A 59 -3.47 -31.46 -0.64
C SER A 59 -4.93 -30.96 -0.51
N ALA A 60 -5.22 -30.15 0.51
CA ALA A 60 -6.52 -29.50 0.71
C ALA A 60 -6.80 -28.38 -0.33
N TRP A 61 -5.78 -27.80 -0.94
CA TRP A 61 -5.86 -26.68 -1.90
C TRP A 61 -6.16 -27.14 -3.35
N LYS A 62 -6.13 -28.45 -3.61
CA LYS A 62 -6.54 -29.06 -4.88
C LYS A 62 -8.06 -28.96 -5.14
N ARG A 63 -8.85 -28.44 -4.20
CA ARG A 63 -10.24 -27.98 -4.48
C ARG A 63 -10.17 -26.67 -5.28
N LYS A 64 -10.83 -26.63 -6.44
CA LYS A 64 -10.52 -25.70 -7.54
C LYS A 64 -10.68 -24.21 -7.22
N ASP A 65 -11.43 -23.83 -6.17
CA ASP A 65 -11.87 -22.43 -5.98
C ASP A 65 -11.37 -21.75 -4.68
N THR A 66 -10.33 -22.29 -4.02
CA THR A 66 -9.79 -21.65 -2.82
C THR A 66 -8.78 -20.57 -3.20
N LEU A 67 -9.04 -19.32 -2.80
CA LEU A 67 -8.11 -18.19 -2.92
C LEU A 67 -7.46 -17.85 -1.57
N ILE A 68 -6.22 -17.36 -1.61
CA ILE A 68 -5.49 -16.76 -0.49
C ILE A 68 -5.73 -15.26 -0.53
N TYR A 69 -6.26 -14.68 0.54
CA TYR A 69 -6.40 -13.25 0.72
C TYR A 69 -5.37 -12.79 1.73
N GLN A 70 -4.28 -12.20 1.23
CA GLN A 70 -3.24 -11.61 2.06
C GLN A 70 -3.60 -10.15 2.34
N THR A 71 -3.83 -9.81 3.60
CA THR A 71 -4.06 -8.43 4.01
C THR A 71 -2.74 -7.66 4.03
N LEU A 72 -2.79 -6.43 3.52
CA LEU A 72 -1.67 -5.49 3.56
C LEU A 72 -1.79 -4.58 4.78
N TYR A 73 -0.67 -3.97 5.15
CA TYR A 73 -0.55 -3.17 6.36
C TYR A 73 -0.90 -1.70 6.09
N PRO A 74 -1.93 -1.13 6.73
CA PRO A 74 -2.23 0.29 6.59
C PRO A 74 -1.15 1.15 7.26
N ALA A 75 -0.97 2.37 6.80
CA ALA A 75 -0.06 3.31 7.44
C ALA A 75 -0.62 3.78 8.79
N LEU A 76 0.24 3.77 9.80
CA LEU A 76 -0.11 3.95 11.21
C LEU A 76 -0.49 5.40 11.54
N PHE A 77 0.20 6.35 10.92
CA PHE A 77 0.08 7.78 11.23
C PHE A 77 -0.52 8.56 10.08
N GLN A 78 -1.30 9.59 10.42
CA GLN A 78 -1.49 10.75 9.57
C GLN A 78 -0.25 11.64 9.70
N THR A 79 0.41 11.90 8.58
CA THR A 79 1.73 12.56 8.51
C THR A 79 1.65 14.01 8.05
N SER A 80 0.53 14.41 7.43
CA SER A 80 0.34 15.78 6.92
C SER A 80 0.27 16.85 8.02
N SER A 81 -0.14 16.48 9.23
CA SER A 81 -0.23 17.38 10.39
C SER A 81 1.07 17.38 11.21
N ARG A 82 1.47 18.55 11.72
CA ARG A 82 2.56 18.70 12.71
C ARG A 82 2.08 18.64 14.17
N GLN A 83 0.78 18.48 14.41
CA GLN A 83 0.18 18.47 15.75
C GLN A 83 0.85 17.47 16.71
N CYS A 84 1.30 16.32 16.18
CA CYS A 84 1.96 15.29 16.97
C CYS A 84 3.47 15.45 17.16
N ASP A 85 4.11 16.48 16.61
CA ASP A 85 5.58 16.55 16.64
C ASP A 85 6.14 16.64 18.07
N GLY A 86 5.37 17.23 19.00
CA GLY A 86 5.69 17.26 20.43
C GLY A 86 5.11 16.10 21.24
N ALA A 87 4.22 15.30 20.65
CA ALA A 87 3.50 14.22 21.31
C ALA A 87 4.41 12.99 21.51
N SER A 88 4.03 12.17 22.50
CA SER A 88 4.70 10.91 22.80
C SER A 88 3.64 9.86 23.13
N LEU A 89 3.78 8.68 22.53
CA LEU A 89 3.08 7.47 22.95
C LEU A 89 4.04 6.58 23.76
N ALA A 90 5.01 7.17 24.45
CA ALA A 90 5.92 6.42 25.29
C ALA A 90 5.20 5.88 26.53
N PHE A 91 5.52 4.64 26.87
CA PHE A 91 4.87 3.94 27.98
C PHE A 91 5.29 4.48 29.33
N PHE A 92 6.59 4.66 29.52
CA PHE A 92 7.13 5.18 30.76
C PHE A 92 7.24 6.71 30.74
N GLN A 93 6.85 7.34 31.85
CA GLN A 93 7.10 8.77 32.07
C GLN A 93 8.60 9.08 31.99
N GLY A 94 8.95 10.25 31.45
CA GLY A 94 10.34 10.68 31.27
C GLY A 94 11.03 10.23 29.98
N SER A 95 10.32 9.53 29.08
CA SER A 95 10.84 9.24 27.74
C SER A 95 10.97 10.50 26.89
N ASN A 96 12.13 10.68 26.26
CA ASN A 96 12.39 11.74 25.29
C ASN A 96 11.85 11.41 23.88
N LEU A 97 11.18 10.26 23.70
CA LEU A 97 10.63 9.86 22.40
C LEU A 97 9.56 10.85 21.94
N LYS A 98 9.72 11.38 20.73
CA LYS A 98 8.78 12.28 20.07
C LYS A 98 8.29 11.69 18.76
N LEU A 99 6.98 11.77 18.52
CA LEU A 99 6.35 11.37 17.26
C LEU A 99 6.48 12.48 16.20
N THR A 100 7.72 12.92 15.98
CA THR A 100 8.04 13.89 14.92
C THR A 100 7.53 13.41 13.57
N GLN A 101 7.19 14.36 12.69
CA GLN A 101 6.78 14.06 11.32
C GLN A 101 7.76 13.10 10.62
N THR A 102 9.07 13.30 10.81
CA THR A 102 10.12 12.42 10.27
C THR A 102 9.97 10.98 10.74
N VAL A 103 9.74 10.75 12.05
CA VAL A 103 9.55 9.39 12.59
C VAL A 103 8.28 8.77 12.01
N ARG A 104 7.17 9.52 12.02
CA ARG A 104 5.88 9.04 11.49
C ARG A 104 5.96 8.64 10.02
N VAL A 105 6.60 9.47 9.19
CA VAL A 105 6.83 9.19 7.76
C VAL A 105 7.67 7.93 7.59
N LYS A 106 8.77 7.76 8.33
CA LYS A 106 9.63 6.56 8.20
C LYS A 106 8.94 5.28 8.64
N VAL A 107 8.13 5.31 9.71
CA VAL A 107 7.35 4.15 10.17
C VAL A 107 6.28 3.76 9.16
N ASN A 108 5.57 4.74 8.60
CA ASN A 108 4.63 4.50 7.50
C ASN A 108 5.35 3.94 6.27
N GLN A 109 6.48 4.53 5.88
CA GLN A 109 7.26 4.11 4.72
C GLN A 109 7.69 2.64 4.84
N LEU A 110 8.16 2.22 6.01
CA LEU A 110 8.53 0.81 6.24
C LEU A 110 7.35 -0.15 6.00
N ALA A 111 6.14 0.20 6.47
CA ALA A 111 4.95 -0.61 6.23
C ALA A 111 4.58 -0.64 4.74
N GLN A 112 4.69 0.49 4.04
CA GLN A 112 4.38 0.56 2.60
C GLN A 112 5.43 -0.14 1.73
N GLU A 113 6.71 -0.12 2.12
CA GLU A 113 7.76 -0.91 1.45
C GLU A 113 7.56 -2.40 1.66
N LEU A 114 7.17 -2.84 2.87
CA LEU A 114 6.76 -4.22 3.11
C LEU A 114 5.60 -4.63 2.19
N ASN A 115 4.56 -3.79 2.07
CA ASN A 115 3.44 -4.05 1.17
C ASN A 115 3.86 -4.16 -0.29
N ALA A 116 4.78 -3.30 -0.75
CA ALA A 116 5.31 -3.33 -2.12
C ALA A 116 6.08 -4.63 -2.38
N VAL A 117 6.99 -5.02 -1.47
CA VAL A 117 7.80 -6.24 -1.59
C VAL A 117 6.94 -7.52 -1.54
N MET A 118 6.00 -7.59 -0.59
CA MET A 118 5.03 -8.69 -0.56
C MET A 118 4.20 -8.74 -1.85
N GLY A 119 3.84 -7.57 -2.39
CA GLY A 119 3.19 -7.41 -3.67
C GLY A 119 3.96 -8.08 -4.80
N TYR A 120 5.19 -7.63 -5.01
CA TYR A 120 6.09 -8.16 -6.04
C TYR A 120 6.23 -9.68 -5.98
N TRP A 121 6.47 -10.24 -4.79
CA TRP A 121 6.61 -11.69 -4.63
C TRP A 121 5.31 -12.46 -4.87
N SER A 122 4.17 -11.93 -4.40
CA SER A 122 2.88 -12.56 -4.63
C SER A 122 2.47 -12.52 -6.10
N ASP A 123 2.81 -11.45 -6.81
CA ASP A 123 2.49 -11.29 -8.23
C ASP A 123 3.32 -12.25 -9.10
N GLY A 124 4.61 -12.43 -8.80
CA GLY A 124 5.41 -13.48 -9.45
C GLY A 124 4.92 -14.90 -9.13
N MET A 125 4.43 -15.15 -7.92
CA MET A 125 3.77 -16.43 -7.60
C MET A 125 2.45 -16.59 -8.38
N ASN A 126 1.64 -15.55 -8.46
CA ASN A 126 0.40 -15.58 -9.22
C ASN A 126 0.65 -15.98 -10.68
N PHE A 127 1.70 -15.43 -11.32
CA PHE A 127 2.10 -15.84 -12.66
C PHE A 127 2.38 -17.35 -12.75
N ALA A 128 3.18 -17.90 -11.81
CA ALA A 128 3.56 -19.31 -11.82
C ALA A 128 2.39 -20.29 -11.61
N PHE A 129 1.29 -19.82 -11.00
CA PHE A 129 0.18 -20.67 -10.55
C PHE A 129 -1.17 -20.40 -11.24
N ALA A 130 -1.35 -19.27 -11.93
CA ALA A 130 -2.61 -18.91 -12.59
C ALA A 130 -3.06 -19.94 -13.64
N ASN A 131 -2.13 -20.44 -14.45
CA ASN A 131 -2.43 -21.34 -15.58
C ASN A 131 -2.70 -22.81 -15.21
N ARG A 132 -2.45 -23.24 -13.97
CA ARG A 132 -2.58 -24.67 -13.60
C ARG A 132 -4.01 -25.09 -13.20
N LYS A 133 -5.01 -24.20 -13.28
CA LYS A 133 -6.35 -24.45 -12.70
C LYS A 133 -7.59 -24.30 -13.61
N SER A 134 -7.51 -23.76 -14.82
CA SER A 134 -8.71 -23.51 -15.66
C SER A 134 -8.54 -23.90 -17.12
N THR A 135 -9.56 -24.56 -17.70
CA THR A 135 -9.75 -24.77 -19.15
C THR A 135 -10.59 -23.66 -19.79
N ASP A 136 -11.07 -22.68 -19.00
CA ASP A 136 -11.85 -21.54 -19.47
C ASP A 136 -10.96 -20.30 -19.61
N ALA A 137 -10.83 -19.81 -20.84
CA ALA A 137 -9.92 -18.75 -21.27
C ALA A 137 -10.33 -17.33 -20.86
N ALA A 138 -11.31 -17.16 -19.96
CA ALA A 138 -11.93 -15.87 -19.70
C ALA A 138 -11.49 -15.19 -18.40
N ILE A 139 -11.00 -15.92 -17.38
CA ILE A 139 -10.57 -15.33 -16.11
C ILE A 139 -9.39 -16.13 -15.52
N ASP A 140 -8.22 -15.50 -15.44
CA ASP A 140 -7.07 -16.05 -14.74
C ASP A 140 -7.34 -16.07 -13.22
N TYR A 141 -7.42 -17.26 -12.63
CA TYR A 141 -7.51 -17.41 -11.17
C TYR A 141 -6.13 -17.18 -10.54
N ALA A 142 -5.81 -15.92 -10.24
CA ALA A 142 -4.67 -15.59 -9.39
C ALA A 142 -4.89 -16.19 -7.99
N PRO A 143 -4.07 -17.17 -7.54
CA PRO A 143 -4.25 -17.85 -6.26
C PRO A 143 -4.17 -16.91 -5.05
N ILE A 144 -3.48 -15.78 -5.19
CA ILE A 144 -3.20 -14.81 -4.13
C ILE A 144 -3.82 -13.46 -4.50
N LYS A 145 -4.75 -13.00 -3.68
CA LYS A 145 -5.36 -11.67 -3.73
C LYS A 145 -4.81 -10.84 -2.58
N LEU A 146 -4.21 -9.70 -2.92
CA LEU A 146 -3.70 -8.77 -1.93
C LEU A 146 -4.75 -7.72 -1.63
N VAL A 147 -5.11 -7.59 -0.35
CA VAL A 147 -6.18 -6.70 0.10
C VAL A 147 -5.58 -5.55 0.89
N SER A 148 -5.55 -4.38 0.25
CA SER A 148 -5.21 -3.14 0.94
C SER A 148 -6.37 -2.67 1.79
N THR A 149 -6.08 -2.24 3.02
CA THR A 149 -7.04 -1.64 3.95
C THR A 149 -6.68 -0.19 4.27
N ASP A 150 -5.69 0.37 3.58
CA ASP A 150 -5.13 1.70 3.89
C ASP A 150 -6.19 2.81 3.79
N ASP A 151 -7.06 2.74 2.78
CA ASP A 151 -8.17 3.68 2.57
C ASP A 151 -9.22 3.58 3.68
N ASP A 152 -9.50 2.37 4.17
CA ASP A 152 -10.47 2.14 5.26
C ASP A 152 -9.98 2.72 6.60
N PHE A 153 -8.66 2.93 6.72
CA PHE A 153 -8.02 3.47 7.91
C PHE A 153 -7.74 4.98 7.81
N THR A 154 -7.99 5.66 6.68
CA THR A 154 -7.62 7.08 6.47
C THR A 154 -8.08 8.00 7.60
N ASN A 155 -9.34 7.87 8.06
CA ASN A 155 -9.90 8.71 9.12
C ASN A 155 -9.73 8.13 10.53
N HIS A 156 -8.90 7.09 10.69
CA HIS A 156 -8.77 6.32 11.92
C HIS A 156 -7.31 6.07 12.31
N ARG A 157 -6.39 6.91 11.79
CA ARG A 157 -4.96 6.89 12.10
C ARG A 157 -4.64 7.69 13.35
N PHE A 158 -3.46 7.45 13.92
CA PHE A 158 -2.88 8.36 14.90
C PHE A 158 -2.50 9.69 14.22
N CYS A 159 -2.47 10.76 14.99
CA CYS A 159 -2.00 12.09 14.60
C CYS A 159 -2.86 12.80 13.55
N ARG A 160 -4.16 12.48 13.51
CA ARG A 160 -5.14 13.21 12.70
C ARG A 160 -5.24 14.66 13.18
N ALA A 161 -5.38 15.59 12.22
CA ALA A 161 -5.56 16.99 12.54
C ALA A 161 -6.83 17.19 13.38
N GLY A 162 -6.72 17.91 14.49
CA GLY A 162 -7.82 18.19 15.40
C GLY A 162 -8.14 17.06 16.40
N VAL A 163 -7.38 15.96 16.40
CA VAL A 163 -7.58 14.81 17.30
C VAL A 163 -6.41 14.70 18.27
N VAL A 164 -6.70 14.65 19.57
CA VAL A 164 -5.68 14.53 20.63
C VAL A 164 -5.58 13.07 21.05
N ASP A 165 -4.56 12.37 20.57
CA ASP A 165 -4.39 10.92 20.81
C ASP A 165 -4.06 10.56 22.27
N THR A 166 -3.71 11.54 23.11
CA THR A 166 -3.21 11.30 24.47
C THR A 166 -4.31 11.14 25.54
N ASN A 167 -5.57 11.45 25.22
CA ASN A 167 -6.72 11.40 26.16
C ASN A 167 -7.96 10.69 25.56
N LEU A 168 -7.77 9.80 24.58
CA LEU A 168 -8.90 9.28 23.82
C LEU A 168 -9.76 8.28 24.61
N PRO A 169 -11.10 8.46 24.65
CA PRO A 169 -11.99 7.31 24.55
C PRO A 169 -11.59 6.55 23.29
N VAL A 170 -11.29 5.27 23.45
CA VAL A 170 -10.81 4.23 22.52
C VAL A 170 -11.56 4.13 21.16
N GLN A 171 -12.51 5.00 20.86
CA GLN A 171 -13.51 4.78 19.83
C GLN A 171 -13.12 5.26 18.41
N GLU A 172 -12.12 6.12 18.20
CA GLU A 172 -11.88 6.67 16.85
C GLU A 172 -10.66 6.12 16.08
N THR A 173 -9.71 5.47 16.76
CA THR A 173 -8.50 4.93 16.11
C THR A 173 -8.68 3.42 15.89
N PHE A 174 -8.39 2.95 14.67
CA PHE A 174 -8.57 1.54 14.30
C PHE A 174 -7.37 0.65 14.65
N PHE A 175 -6.28 1.27 15.09
CA PHE A 175 -5.10 0.62 15.63
C PHE A 175 -5.29 0.26 17.11
N PHE A 176 -4.21 -0.08 17.81
CA PHE A 176 -4.23 -0.47 19.23
C PHE A 176 -4.74 0.64 20.17
N SER A 177 -5.36 0.22 21.28
CA SER A 177 -5.78 1.12 22.37
C SER A 177 -4.63 1.40 23.33
N TYR A 178 -4.41 2.67 23.67
CA TYR A 178 -3.22 3.08 24.43
C TYR A 178 -3.56 3.97 25.64
N LEU A 179 -2.85 3.73 26.75
CA LEU A 179 -2.84 4.57 27.96
C LEU A 179 -1.44 5.21 28.09
N PRO A 180 -1.21 6.41 27.51
CA PRO A 180 0.09 7.07 27.58
C PRO A 180 0.45 7.52 29.00
N GLY A 181 1.73 7.46 29.35
CA GLY A 181 2.25 8.06 30.58
C GLY A 181 1.81 7.37 31.87
N ALA A 182 1.52 6.07 31.81
CA ALA A 182 1.20 5.29 32.99
C ALA A 182 2.34 5.37 34.01
N THR A 183 2.04 5.83 35.22
CA THR A 183 2.91 5.55 36.37
C THR A 183 2.78 4.06 36.65
N PRO A 184 3.89 3.30 36.72
CA PRO A 184 3.81 1.90 37.10
C PRO A 184 3.06 1.75 38.42
N ILE A 185 1.95 1.01 38.42
CA ILE A 185 1.17 0.78 39.65
C ILE A 185 2.02 -0.12 40.56
N PRO A 186 2.37 0.32 41.78
CA PRO A 186 3.10 -0.51 42.73
C PRO A 186 2.35 -1.82 43.03
N PRO A 187 3.04 -2.95 43.28
CA PRO A 187 2.40 -4.25 43.51
C PRO A 187 1.33 -4.25 44.61
N ASN A 188 1.53 -3.43 45.65
CA ASN A 188 0.62 -3.28 46.79
C ASN A 188 -0.64 -2.43 46.47
N GLN A 189 -0.73 -1.84 45.28
CA GLN A 189 -1.88 -1.04 44.82
C GLN A 189 -2.68 -1.73 43.72
N TRP A 190 -2.29 -2.95 43.32
CA TRP A 190 -3.01 -3.73 42.31
C TRP A 190 -4.11 -4.57 42.97
N ASN A 191 -5.37 -4.15 42.85
CA ASN A 191 -6.53 -4.79 43.49
C ASN A 191 -7.02 -6.10 42.80
N ALA A 192 -6.45 -6.49 41.66
CA ALA A 192 -6.89 -7.68 40.90
C ALA A 192 -5.85 -8.82 40.99
N ASN A 193 -6.27 -10.06 40.75
CA ASN A 193 -5.34 -11.19 40.69
C ASN A 193 -4.30 -10.97 39.56
N ILE A 194 -3.04 -10.75 39.93
CA ILE A 194 -1.94 -10.45 39.01
C ILE A 194 -1.61 -11.60 38.06
N THR A 195 -2.09 -12.82 38.35
CA THR A 195 -1.94 -13.98 37.47
C THR A 195 -2.94 -14.00 36.32
N THR A 196 -4.12 -13.39 36.48
CA THR A 196 -5.20 -13.35 35.45
C THR A 196 -5.36 -11.98 34.79
N CYS A 197 -4.51 -10.99 35.12
CA CYS A 197 -4.68 -9.61 34.65
C CYS A 197 -4.60 -9.46 33.12
N ALA A 198 -3.91 -10.37 32.42
CA ALA A 198 -3.83 -10.37 30.95
C ALA A 198 -5.17 -10.77 30.29
N GLU A 199 -5.94 -11.65 30.93
CA GLU A 199 -7.25 -12.09 30.45
C GLU A 199 -8.28 -10.96 30.59
N THR A 200 -8.22 -10.20 31.69
CA THR A 200 -9.06 -9.02 31.93
C THR A 200 -8.69 -7.81 31.06
N ALA A 201 -7.45 -7.72 30.58
CA ALA A 201 -7.03 -6.61 29.72
C ALA A 201 -7.62 -6.71 28.29
N GLY A 202 -7.97 -7.91 27.84
CA GLY A 202 -8.47 -8.15 26.47
C GLY A 202 -7.54 -7.55 25.41
N ASP A 203 -8.11 -6.75 24.50
CA ASP A 203 -7.39 -6.07 23.41
C ASP A 203 -6.77 -4.72 23.82
N ASN A 204 -6.93 -4.30 25.09
CA ASN A 204 -6.36 -3.05 25.57
C ASN A 204 -4.88 -3.23 25.87
N PHE A 205 -4.05 -2.93 24.86
CA PHE A 205 -2.59 -3.03 24.96
C PHE A 205 -2.03 -2.22 26.14
N GLY A 206 -2.59 -1.03 26.44
CA GLY A 206 -2.20 -0.23 27.60
C GLY A 206 -2.39 -0.97 28.94
N LEU A 207 -3.58 -1.56 29.16
CA LEU A 207 -3.87 -2.34 30.37
C LEU A 207 -3.03 -3.63 30.44
N LEU A 208 -2.85 -4.28 29.29
CA LEU A 208 -2.02 -5.47 29.18
C LEU A 208 -0.57 -5.17 29.57
N MET A 209 -0.03 -4.04 29.12
CA MET A 209 1.32 -3.60 29.49
C MET A 209 1.46 -3.27 30.96
N GLN A 210 0.47 -2.62 31.58
CA GLN A 210 0.46 -2.40 33.03
C GLN A 210 0.47 -3.71 33.81
N CYS A 211 -0.31 -4.71 33.37
CA CYS A 211 -0.29 -6.05 33.94
C CYS A 211 1.10 -6.70 33.88
N TYR A 212 1.81 -6.59 32.75
CA TYR A 212 3.17 -7.15 32.64
C TYR A 212 4.19 -6.46 33.53
N VAL A 213 4.14 -5.14 33.62
CA VAL A 213 5.01 -4.39 34.54
C VAL A 213 4.75 -4.79 35.98
N ALA A 214 3.48 -4.89 36.39
CA ALA A 214 3.12 -5.35 37.72
C ALA A 214 3.66 -6.77 38.01
N ARG A 215 3.55 -7.70 37.04
CA ARG A 215 4.13 -9.05 37.16
C ARG A 215 5.65 -9.03 37.33
N GLY A 216 6.34 -8.17 36.60
CA GLY A 216 7.79 -7.99 36.75
C GLY A 216 8.20 -7.49 38.13
N TYR A 217 7.46 -6.53 38.70
CA TYR A 217 7.68 -6.09 40.08
C TYR A 217 7.46 -7.21 41.10
N ALA A 218 6.41 -8.03 40.93
CA ALA A 218 6.16 -9.19 41.80
C ALA A 218 7.28 -10.24 41.73
N GLN A 219 8.11 -10.21 40.68
CA GLN A 219 9.27 -11.07 40.48
C GLN A 219 10.62 -10.39 40.80
N ASN A 220 10.61 -9.24 41.50
CA ASN A 220 11.81 -8.44 41.83
C ASN A 220 12.65 -7.97 40.63
N ALA A 221 12.06 -7.85 39.45
CA ALA A 221 12.75 -7.36 38.26
C ALA A 221 12.74 -5.81 38.18
N LYS A 222 13.76 -5.21 37.54
CA LYS A 222 13.88 -3.74 37.45
C LYS A 222 12.74 -3.14 36.60
N PRO A 223 12.10 -2.03 37.03
CA PRO A 223 10.87 -1.50 36.41
C PRO A 223 11.01 -0.96 34.99
N ASN A 224 12.24 -0.66 34.57
CA ASN A 224 12.51 0.05 33.32
C ASN A 224 13.20 -0.87 32.29
N SER A 225 13.31 -2.17 32.55
CA SER A 225 14.06 -3.08 31.68
C SER A 225 13.17 -3.82 30.69
N TYR A 226 13.44 -3.60 29.41
CA TYR A 226 12.88 -4.29 28.25
C TYR A 226 12.88 -5.84 28.37
N SER A 227 13.79 -6.41 29.17
CA SER A 227 13.93 -7.86 29.37
C SER A 227 12.67 -8.58 29.85
N GLN A 228 11.70 -7.86 30.42
CA GLN A 228 10.41 -8.39 30.86
C GLN A 228 9.38 -8.57 29.73
N PHE A 229 9.63 -7.98 28.55
CA PHE A 229 8.72 -7.98 27.39
C PHE A 229 9.17 -8.93 26.26
N THR A 230 9.89 -9.99 26.64
CA THR A 230 10.63 -10.85 25.71
C THR A 230 9.80 -11.97 25.08
N SER A 231 8.54 -12.17 25.48
CA SER A 231 7.73 -13.22 24.85
C SER A 231 7.20 -12.77 23.47
N PRO A 232 7.25 -13.66 22.46
CA PRO A 232 6.69 -13.39 21.14
C PRO A 232 5.21 -12.99 21.13
N ILE A 233 4.43 -13.46 22.12
CA ILE A 233 3.00 -13.15 22.28
C ILE A 233 2.82 -11.66 22.64
N GLN A 234 3.63 -11.15 23.56
CA GLN A 234 3.62 -9.75 23.99
C GLN A 234 4.03 -8.79 22.87
N ALA A 235 5.01 -9.19 22.06
CA ALA A 235 5.50 -8.40 20.94
C ALA A 235 4.60 -8.48 19.68
N GLY A 236 3.68 -9.44 19.61
CA GLY A 236 2.65 -9.50 18.56
C GLY A 236 1.48 -8.56 18.85
N GLN A 237 1.05 -8.46 20.10
CA GLN A 237 -0.10 -7.64 20.53
C GLN A 237 0.10 -6.12 20.34
N VAL A 238 1.33 -5.66 20.22
CA VAL A 238 1.70 -4.24 19.97
C VAL A 238 1.23 -3.70 18.60
N SER A 239 0.83 -4.58 17.67
CA SER A 239 0.45 -4.23 16.30
C SER A 239 -0.98 -4.64 15.93
N HIS A 240 -1.75 -5.21 16.86
CA HIS A 240 -3.12 -5.64 16.57
C HIS A 240 -4.08 -4.44 16.44
N PRO A 241 -4.94 -4.42 15.42
CA PRO A 241 -6.05 -3.47 15.32
C PRO A 241 -7.03 -3.63 16.49
N THR A 242 -7.78 -2.57 16.82
CA THR A 242 -8.97 -2.72 17.67
C THR A 242 -10.04 -3.57 16.98
N ILE A 243 -11.09 -3.96 17.70
CA ILE A 243 -12.28 -4.61 17.14
C ILE A 243 -12.84 -3.83 15.93
N ARG A 244 -12.84 -2.49 15.98
CA ARG A 244 -13.28 -1.64 14.86
C ARG A 244 -12.34 -1.76 13.65
N GLY A 245 -11.04 -1.78 13.88
CA GLY A 245 -10.06 -2.04 12.83
C GLY A 245 -10.19 -3.44 12.22
N HIS A 246 -10.42 -4.47 13.05
CA HIS A 246 -10.71 -5.82 12.58
C HIS A 246 -12.01 -5.88 11.76
N LEU A 247 -13.04 -5.14 12.14
CA LEU A 247 -14.28 -5.04 11.35
C LEU A 247 -14.05 -4.33 10.00
N ALA A 248 -13.23 -3.28 9.96
CA ALA A 248 -12.82 -2.63 8.72
C ALA A 248 -12.08 -3.60 7.79
N ILE A 249 -11.12 -4.38 8.33
CA ILE A 249 -10.40 -5.42 7.57
C ILE A 249 -11.37 -6.49 7.05
N LYS A 250 -12.31 -6.97 7.88
CA LYS A 250 -13.37 -7.91 7.46
C LYS A 250 -14.20 -7.35 6.30
N ASN A 251 -14.58 -6.08 6.36
CA ASN A 251 -15.38 -5.43 5.32
C ASN A 251 -14.58 -5.29 4.01
N ALA A 252 -13.31 -4.90 4.09
CA ALA A 252 -12.42 -4.83 2.94
C ALA A 252 -12.23 -6.21 2.27
N LEU A 253 -12.02 -7.27 3.08
CA LEU A 253 -11.97 -8.65 2.59
C LEU A 253 -13.28 -9.07 1.90
N SER A 254 -14.43 -8.74 2.50
CA SER A 254 -15.74 -9.06 1.94
C SER A 254 -15.96 -8.35 0.59
N ALA A 255 -15.54 -7.10 0.48
CA ALA A 255 -15.59 -6.33 -0.75
C ALA A 255 -14.68 -6.89 -1.86
N ALA A 256 -13.51 -7.42 -1.49
CA ALA A 256 -12.56 -8.03 -2.43
C ALA A 256 -13.04 -9.36 -3.03
N ILE A 257 -13.99 -10.05 -2.37
CA ILE A 257 -14.53 -11.35 -2.86
C ILE A 257 -15.55 -11.13 -3.98
N ARG A 258 -16.31 -10.04 -3.96
CA ARG A 258 -17.40 -9.77 -4.92
C ARG A 258 -17.31 -8.35 -5.48
N PRO A 259 -16.31 -8.06 -6.32
CA PRO A 259 -16.26 -6.77 -7.00
C PRO A 259 -17.37 -6.73 -8.07
N ASP A 260 -18.36 -5.85 -7.89
CA ASP A 260 -19.29 -5.48 -8.95
C ASP A 260 -19.10 -4.00 -9.32
N LEU A 261 -18.46 -3.75 -10.46
CA LEU A 261 -18.20 -2.39 -10.95
C LEU A 261 -19.48 -1.69 -11.43
N SER A 262 -20.48 -2.46 -11.88
CA SER A 262 -21.74 -1.89 -12.38
C SER A 262 -22.54 -1.20 -11.27
N THR A 263 -22.38 -1.62 -10.01
CA THR A 263 -23.02 -0.96 -8.87
C THR A 263 -22.60 0.50 -8.68
N VAL A 264 -21.41 0.88 -9.15
CA VAL A 264 -20.88 2.23 -9.00
C VAL A 264 -20.82 3.02 -10.32
N LEU A 265 -20.79 2.35 -11.47
CA LEU A 265 -20.67 2.99 -12.78
C LEU A 265 -21.94 3.02 -13.63
N ARG A 266 -22.99 2.26 -13.30
CA ARG A 266 -24.20 2.19 -14.14
C ARG A 266 -24.78 3.59 -14.39
N GLY A 267 -24.96 3.93 -15.68
CA GLY A 267 -25.45 5.22 -16.15
C GLY A 267 -24.45 6.38 -16.04
N ARG A 268 -23.21 6.15 -15.60
CA ARG A 268 -22.18 7.20 -15.49
C ARG A 268 -21.52 7.50 -16.82
N HIS A 269 -21.11 8.76 -16.98
CA HIS A 269 -20.34 9.23 -18.13
C HIS A 269 -18.92 9.54 -17.65
N LEU A 270 -17.94 8.79 -18.15
CA LEU A 270 -16.55 8.91 -17.75
C LEU A 270 -15.73 9.51 -18.88
N LYS A 271 -15.05 10.63 -18.60
CA LYS A 271 -14.02 11.18 -19.48
C LYS A 271 -12.66 10.91 -18.85
N VAL A 272 -11.97 9.94 -19.42
CA VAL A 272 -10.76 9.32 -18.86
C VAL A 272 -9.53 9.91 -19.54
N MET A 273 -8.65 10.54 -18.76
CA MET A 273 -7.33 10.97 -19.20
C MET A 273 -6.27 10.06 -18.59
N CYS A 274 -5.58 9.29 -19.43
CA CYS A 274 -4.47 8.45 -19.00
C CYS A 274 -3.14 9.17 -19.22
N VAL A 275 -2.42 9.49 -18.15
CA VAL A 275 -1.14 10.21 -18.16
C VAL A 275 -0.01 9.27 -17.80
N GLY A 276 1.07 9.24 -18.59
CA GLY A 276 2.22 8.43 -18.23
C GLY A 276 3.33 8.38 -19.28
N ASP A 277 4.17 7.36 -19.15
CA ASP A 277 5.29 7.08 -20.05
C ASP A 277 4.93 6.07 -21.16
N SER A 278 5.91 5.29 -21.64
CA SER A 278 5.74 4.26 -22.67
C SER A 278 4.73 3.18 -22.30
N ILE A 279 4.56 2.89 -21.00
CA ILE A 279 3.58 1.90 -20.53
C ILE A 279 2.16 2.44 -20.75
N THR A 280 1.92 3.72 -20.49
CA THR A 280 0.62 4.34 -20.79
C THR A 280 0.41 4.53 -22.29
N PHE A 281 1.47 4.85 -23.04
CA PHE A 281 1.42 4.88 -24.51
C PHE A 281 1.03 3.52 -25.11
N GLY A 282 1.34 2.42 -24.42
CA GLY A 282 1.02 1.05 -24.85
C GLY A 282 2.14 0.40 -25.67
N TYR A 283 3.38 0.83 -25.45
CA TYR A 283 4.56 0.29 -26.14
C TYR A 283 4.68 -1.22 -25.94
N ARG A 284 5.02 -1.95 -27.01
CA ARG A 284 5.04 -3.42 -27.10
C ARG A 284 3.71 -4.18 -26.91
N SER A 285 2.60 -3.51 -26.70
CA SER A 285 1.29 -4.19 -26.78
C SER A 285 0.92 -4.49 -28.23
N THR A 286 0.30 -5.64 -28.49
CA THR A 286 -0.14 -6.01 -29.86
C THR A 286 -1.16 -5.03 -30.41
N SER A 287 -2.03 -4.48 -29.54
CA SER A 287 -3.05 -3.51 -29.94
C SER A 287 -2.54 -2.08 -30.10
N GLY A 288 -1.32 -1.79 -29.63
CA GLY A 288 -0.80 -0.43 -29.44
C GLY A 288 -1.44 0.36 -28.28
N SER A 289 -2.63 -0.02 -27.81
CA SER A 289 -3.34 0.72 -26.75
C SER A 289 -2.88 0.37 -25.33
N GLY A 290 -2.02 -0.62 -25.16
CA GLY A 290 -1.60 -1.11 -23.83
C GLY A 290 -2.80 -1.56 -22.99
N TYR A 291 -2.85 -1.15 -21.73
CA TYR A 291 -3.96 -1.46 -20.83
C TYR A 291 -5.27 -0.75 -21.22
N ARG A 292 -5.20 0.34 -22.00
CA ARG A 292 -6.35 1.24 -22.27
C ARG A 292 -7.47 0.51 -23.00
N SER A 293 -7.13 -0.43 -23.90
CA SER A 293 -8.14 -1.21 -24.63
C SER A 293 -8.96 -2.11 -23.70
N THR A 294 -8.29 -2.93 -22.90
CA THR A 294 -8.96 -3.79 -21.90
C THR A 294 -9.73 -2.97 -20.89
N LEU A 295 -9.13 -1.89 -20.37
CA LEU A 295 -9.76 -1.02 -19.39
C LEU A 295 -11.03 -0.35 -19.96
N GLY A 296 -10.93 0.25 -21.14
CA GLY A 296 -12.05 0.92 -21.81
C GLY A 296 -13.24 -0.02 -22.02
N ASN A 297 -12.98 -1.24 -22.48
CA ASN A 297 -14.02 -2.27 -22.64
C ASN A 297 -14.70 -2.61 -21.30
N ILE A 298 -13.94 -2.80 -20.22
CA ILE A 298 -14.51 -3.11 -18.90
C ILE A 298 -15.34 -1.93 -18.37
N LEU A 299 -14.81 -0.70 -18.47
CA LEU A 299 -15.52 0.49 -18.00
C LEU A 299 -16.81 0.70 -18.79
N GLN A 300 -16.77 0.61 -20.12
CA GLN A 300 -17.93 0.81 -20.99
C GLN A 300 -19.00 -0.27 -20.78
N ALA A 301 -18.61 -1.51 -20.52
CA ALA A 301 -19.55 -2.56 -20.16
C ALA A 301 -20.23 -2.26 -18.81
N ALA A 302 -19.47 -1.78 -17.82
CA ALA A 302 -19.99 -1.50 -16.48
C ALA A 302 -20.88 -0.25 -16.41
N THR A 303 -20.70 0.73 -17.30
CA THR A 303 -21.59 1.90 -17.39
C THR A 303 -22.97 1.54 -17.98
N GLY A 304 -23.07 0.45 -18.73
CA GLY A 304 -24.32 0.00 -19.33
C GLY A 304 -24.84 0.91 -20.46
N PRO A 305 -26.07 0.69 -20.95
CA PRO A 305 -26.54 1.28 -22.20
C PRO A 305 -26.78 2.80 -22.14
N THR A 306 -26.96 3.38 -20.95
CA THR A 306 -27.20 4.82 -20.76
C THR A 306 -25.94 5.59 -20.36
N GLY A 307 -24.84 4.88 -20.13
CA GLY A 307 -23.55 5.48 -19.79
C GLY A 307 -22.55 5.41 -20.93
N TYR A 308 -21.47 6.19 -20.82
CA TYR A 308 -20.46 6.29 -21.88
C TYR A 308 -19.06 6.49 -21.30
N VAL A 309 -18.05 5.97 -21.98
CA VAL A 309 -16.64 6.14 -21.62
C VAL A 309 -15.89 6.75 -22.80
N GLU A 310 -15.25 7.89 -22.56
CA GLU A 310 -14.42 8.60 -23.53
C GLU A 310 -12.97 8.64 -23.04
N PHE A 311 -12.02 8.11 -23.81
CA PHE A 311 -10.60 8.33 -23.56
C PHE A 311 -10.16 9.59 -24.28
N ILE A 312 -9.45 10.46 -23.56
CA ILE A 312 -8.94 11.73 -24.11
C ILE A 312 -7.43 11.84 -23.97
N GLY A 313 -6.83 12.60 -24.87
CA GLY A 313 -5.41 12.86 -24.89
C GLY A 313 -4.98 13.51 -26.20
N SER A 314 -3.75 14.01 -26.22
CA SER A 314 -3.07 14.52 -27.41
C SER A 314 -2.32 13.44 -28.18
N GLN A 315 -1.95 12.34 -27.52
CA GLN A 315 -1.27 11.21 -28.13
C GLN A 315 -2.31 10.22 -28.64
N LYS A 316 -2.11 9.73 -29.86
CA LYS A 316 -2.99 8.74 -30.51
C LYS A 316 -2.16 7.53 -30.91
N ASN A 317 -2.40 6.41 -30.26
CA ASN A 317 -1.74 5.13 -30.56
C ASN A 317 -2.62 3.94 -30.18
N GLY A 318 -2.67 2.97 -31.09
CA GLY A 318 -3.41 1.73 -30.94
C GLY A 318 -4.76 1.73 -31.64
N THR A 319 -5.71 0.98 -31.08
CA THR A 319 -7.02 0.71 -31.72
C THR A 319 -8.11 1.57 -31.10
N ALA A 320 -8.83 2.30 -31.95
CA ALA A 320 -10.02 3.06 -31.55
C ALA A 320 -11.11 2.12 -30.96
N PRO A 321 -11.91 2.58 -29.99
CA PRO A 321 -11.99 3.95 -29.47
C PRO A 321 -11.04 4.24 -28.29
N TRP A 322 -10.10 3.34 -27.98
CA TRP A 322 -9.25 3.40 -26.79
C TRP A 322 -7.82 3.90 -27.08
N ASP A 323 -7.63 4.62 -28.18
CA ASP A 323 -6.33 4.96 -28.75
C ASP A 323 -5.78 6.32 -28.26
N LEU A 324 -6.59 7.15 -27.62
CA LEU A 324 -6.15 8.43 -27.07
C LEU A 324 -5.53 8.32 -25.66
N SER A 325 -4.47 9.10 -25.42
CA SER A 325 -3.83 9.22 -24.10
C SER A 325 -2.91 10.45 -24.00
N GLU A 326 -2.39 10.68 -22.80
CA GLU A 326 -1.26 11.53 -22.48
C GLU A 326 -0.04 10.66 -22.10
N GLY A 327 0.20 9.59 -22.87
CA GLY A 327 1.32 8.66 -22.72
C GLY A 327 2.53 9.05 -23.57
N TYR A 328 3.71 9.20 -22.98
CA TYR A 328 4.91 9.69 -23.66
C TYR A 328 6.09 8.72 -23.52
N SER A 329 6.39 7.98 -24.58
CA SER A 329 7.44 6.96 -24.55
C SER A 329 8.82 7.55 -24.24
N GLY A 330 9.50 6.99 -23.24
CA GLY A 330 10.84 7.39 -22.82
C GLY A 330 10.90 8.64 -21.93
N PHE A 331 9.77 9.26 -21.59
CA PHE A 331 9.78 10.52 -20.85
C PHE A 331 9.82 10.30 -19.34
N THR A 332 10.59 11.15 -18.65
CA THR A 332 10.55 11.30 -17.19
C THR A 332 9.29 12.06 -16.75
N ILE A 333 8.99 12.04 -15.45
CA ILE A 333 7.83 12.73 -14.88
C ILE A 333 7.81 14.23 -15.25
N ASP A 334 8.97 14.92 -15.22
CA ASP A 334 9.04 16.34 -15.55
C ASP A 334 8.75 16.60 -17.04
N GLN A 335 9.22 15.72 -17.92
CA GLN A 335 8.93 15.81 -19.35
C GLN A 335 7.44 15.53 -19.62
N ILE A 336 6.85 14.53 -18.97
CA ILE A 336 5.41 14.26 -19.04
C ILE A 336 4.62 15.50 -18.58
N LYS A 337 4.97 16.07 -17.42
CA LYS A 337 4.35 17.29 -16.89
C LYS A 337 4.39 18.42 -17.91
N GLN A 338 5.54 18.69 -18.51
CA GLN A 338 5.66 19.76 -19.50
C GLN A 338 4.78 19.53 -20.73
N ASN A 339 4.66 18.29 -21.22
CA ASN A 339 3.87 17.99 -22.41
C ASN A 339 2.36 18.05 -22.14
N VAL A 340 1.90 17.46 -21.03
CA VAL A 340 0.47 17.52 -20.65
C VAL A 340 0.01 18.95 -20.42
N LEU A 341 0.85 19.81 -19.83
CA LEU A 341 0.49 21.21 -19.59
C LEU A 341 0.45 22.04 -20.89
N ARG A 342 1.19 21.65 -21.92
CA ARG A 342 1.16 22.29 -23.25
C ARG A 342 0.02 21.76 -24.13
N SER A 343 -0.51 20.58 -23.83
CA SER A 343 -1.64 20.03 -24.59
C SER A 343 -2.95 20.74 -24.23
N ASN A 344 -3.93 20.64 -25.13
CA ASN A 344 -5.29 21.13 -24.91
C ASN A 344 -6.19 20.09 -24.21
N THR A 345 -5.64 18.97 -23.75
CA THR A 345 -6.42 17.87 -23.15
C THR A 345 -7.05 18.29 -21.83
N LEU A 346 -6.38 19.12 -21.03
CA LEU A 346 -6.91 19.62 -19.76
C LEU A 346 -8.17 20.47 -19.96
N ASP A 347 -8.27 21.17 -21.08
CA ASP A 347 -9.43 22.00 -21.42
C ASP A 347 -10.67 21.16 -21.79
N LYS A 348 -10.49 19.85 -22.00
CA LYS A 348 -11.59 18.89 -22.20
C LYS A 348 -12.24 18.45 -20.88
N LEU A 349 -11.71 18.85 -19.73
CA LEU A 349 -12.24 18.61 -18.38
C LEU A 349 -12.51 17.12 -18.08
N PRO A 350 -11.46 16.28 -17.99
CA PRO A 350 -11.61 14.88 -17.57
C PRO A 350 -12.27 14.76 -16.19
N THR A 351 -13.15 13.75 -16.06
CA THR A 351 -13.74 13.38 -14.76
C THR A 351 -12.87 12.39 -13.99
N LEU A 352 -12.07 11.59 -14.72
CA LEU A 352 -11.15 10.59 -14.18
C LEU A 352 -9.76 10.76 -14.81
N VAL A 353 -8.74 10.91 -13.97
CA VAL A 353 -7.34 10.99 -14.39
C VAL A 353 -6.59 9.80 -13.82
N LEU A 354 -6.02 9.00 -14.70
CA LEU A 354 -5.20 7.83 -14.37
C LEU A 354 -3.74 8.19 -14.60
N VAL A 355 -2.88 8.10 -13.59
CA VAL A 355 -1.47 8.50 -13.70
C VAL A 355 -0.54 7.34 -13.38
N MET A 356 0.32 6.98 -14.32
CA MET A 356 1.44 6.05 -14.11
C MET A 356 2.70 6.67 -14.72
N ALA A 357 3.57 7.18 -13.86
CA ALA A 357 4.82 7.82 -14.28
C ALA A 357 5.92 7.51 -13.27
N GLY A 358 7.17 7.63 -13.70
CA GLY A 358 8.37 7.42 -12.88
C GLY A 358 9.23 6.25 -13.33
N THR A 359 8.79 5.45 -14.32
CA THR A 359 9.59 4.33 -14.83
C THR A 359 10.96 4.80 -15.31
N ASN A 360 10.98 5.90 -16.08
CA ASN A 360 12.23 6.50 -16.59
C ASN A 360 13.01 7.31 -15.55
N ASP A 361 12.37 7.74 -14.45
CA ASP A 361 13.04 8.37 -13.32
C ASP A 361 13.78 7.36 -12.43
N ILE A 362 13.28 6.13 -12.35
CA ILE A 362 13.89 5.07 -11.54
C ILE A 362 14.86 4.23 -12.37
N LYS A 363 14.58 4.05 -13.66
CA LYS A 363 15.44 3.33 -14.60
C LYS A 363 16.87 3.91 -14.53
N PRO A 364 17.91 3.09 -14.33
CA PRO A 364 19.28 3.58 -14.34
C PRO A 364 19.64 4.22 -15.68
N ASP A 365 20.18 5.43 -15.64
CA ASP A 365 20.79 6.11 -16.78
C ASP A 365 22.08 6.78 -16.32
N ALA A 366 23.21 6.35 -16.88
CA ALA A 366 24.53 6.89 -16.52
C ALA A 366 24.70 8.37 -16.91
N THR A 367 23.83 8.90 -17.78
CA THR A 367 23.90 10.29 -18.27
C THR A 367 22.98 11.24 -17.51
N ASP A 368 22.05 10.73 -16.69
CA ASP A 368 21.16 11.56 -15.87
C ASP A 368 21.34 11.22 -14.37
N PRO A 369 21.98 12.11 -13.58
CA PRO A 369 22.23 11.89 -12.16
C PRO A 369 20.97 11.88 -11.31
N ARG A 370 19.79 12.20 -11.89
CA ARG A 370 18.49 12.16 -11.22
C ARG A 370 17.84 10.77 -11.32
N THR A 371 18.43 9.83 -12.05
CA THR A 371 18.00 8.44 -12.02
C THR A 371 18.37 7.78 -10.71
N ARG A 372 17.71 6.66 -10.35
CA ARG A 372 17.94 5.95 -9.07
C ARG A 372 17.64 6.79 -7.82
N ASP A 373 16.76 7.79 -7.94
CA ASP A 373 16.31 8.63 -6.83
C ASP A 373 14.79 8.48 -6.60
N PRO A 374 14.35 7.44 -5.84
CA PRO A 374 12.95 7.24 -5.49
C PRO A 374 12.30 8.44 -4.78
N ALA A 375 13.07 9.16 -3.95
CA ALA A 375 12.54 10.27 -3.17
C ALA A 375 12.31 11.50 -4.06
N GLY A 376 13.27 11.89 -4.88
CA GLY A 376 13.08 12.98 -5.84
C GLY A 376 12.04 12.66 -6.91
N ALA A 377 11.98 11.41 -7.39
CA ALA A 377 10.96 10.99 -8.35
C ALA A 377 9.55 11.17 -7.79
N VAL A 378 9.30 10.80 -6.52
CA VAL A 378 7.96 11.00 -5.92
C VAL A 378 7.60 12.47 -5.74
N LEU A 379 8.59 13.33 -5.49
CA LEU A 379 8.39 14.79 -5.40
C LEU A 379 8.03 15.39 -6.77
N ARG A 380 8.68 14.92 -7.85
CA ARG A 380 8.31 15.29 -9.23
C ARG A 380 6.90 14.82 -9.56
N LEU A 381 6.52 13.59 -9.17
CA LEU A 381 5.16 13.08 -9.35
C LEU A 381 4.15 13.93 -8.57
N ALA A 382 4.46 14.29 -7.32
CA ALA A 382 3.62 15.18 -6.52
C ALA A 382 3.41 16.53 -7.23
N SER A 383 4.48 17.11 -7.80
CA SER A 383 4.43 18.38 -8.53
C SER A 383 3.64 18.30 -9.84
N LEU A 384 3.70 17.16 -10.55
CA LEU A 384 2.84 16.88 -11.71
C LEU A 384 1.36 16.94 -11.27
N LEU A 385 0.99 16.20 -10.23
CA LEU A 385 -0.39 16.14 -9.75
C LEU A 385 -0.90 17.48 -9.26
N ASP A 386 -0.08 18.27 -8.58
CA ASP A 386 -0.44 19.63 -8.18
C ASP A 386 -0.78 20.48 -9.41
N SER A 387 0.06 20.42 -10.45
CA SER A 387 -0.14 21.19 -11.68
C SER A 387 -1.38 20.75 -12.48
N LEU A 388 -1.73 19.46 -12.43
CA LEU A 388 -2.98 18.98 -13.02
C LEU A 388 -4.18 19.46 -12.20
N SER A 389 -4.12 19.34 -10.88
CA SER A 389 -5.23 19.67 -9.98
C SER A 389 -5.57 21.16 -9.93
N THR A 390 -4.61 22.04 -10.22
CA THR A 390 -4.85 23.49 -10.30
C THR A 390 -5.61 23.91 -11.57
N ARG A 391 -5.52 23.11 -12.64
CA ARG A 391 -6.20 23.36 -13.93
C ARG A 391 -7.49 22.56 -14.09
N LEU A 392 -7.71 21.52 -13.30
CA LEU A 392 -8.86 20.65 -13.38
C LEU A 392 -9.89 20.96 -12.28
N PRO A 393 -11.18 20.68 -12.49
CA PRO A 393 -12.19 20.85 -11.46
C PRO A 393 -11.84 20.07 -10.18
N LYS A 394 -12.16 20.62 -9.00
CA LYS A 394 -12.01 19.90 -7.72
C LYS A 394 -12.81 18.58 -7.64
N SER A 395 -13.81 18.43 -8.51
CA SER A 395 -14.60 17.21 -8.63
C SER A 395 -13.87 16.08 -9.36
N THR A 396 -12.79 16.36 -10.10
CA THR A 396 -12.01 15.37 -10.84
C THR A 396 -11.37 14.36 -9.89
N THR A 397 -11.52 13.08 -10.23
CA THR A 397 -10.91 11.97 -9.50
C THR A 397 -9.56 11.62 -10.09
N PHE A 398 -8.55 11.49 -9.24
CA PHE A 398 -7.22 11.02 -9.59
C PHE A 398 -7.00 9.60 -9.05
N ILE A 399 -6.47 8.71 -9.88
CA ILE A 399 -5.98 7.40 -9.46
C ILE A 399 -4.54 7.30 -9.91
N ILE A 400 -3.64 7.06 -8.95
CA ILE A 400 -2.19 7.03 -9.19
C ILE A 400 -1.70 5.60 -9.05
N SER A 401 -1.12 5.04 -10.09
CA SER A 401 -0.55 3.70 -10.05
C SER A 401 0.91 3.72 -9.61
N GLN A 402 1.30 2.63 -8.95
CA GLN A 402 2.68 2.17 -8.87
C GLN A 402 3.24 1.85 -10.28
N ILE A 403 4.57 1.79 -10.43
CA ILE A 403 5.24 1.34 -11.68
C ILE A 403 5.57 -0.17 -11.64
N PRO A 404 5.61 -0.86 -12.80
CA PRO A 404 5.86 -2.30 -12.86
C PRO A 404 7.20 -2.70 -12.27
N ALA A 405 7.28 -3.98 -11.90
CA ALA A 405 8.56 -4.62 -11.73
C ALA A 405 9.39 -4.55 -13.02
N GLN A 406 10.71 -4.50 -12.88
CA GLN A 406 11.65 -4.46 -14.00
C GLN A 406 12.73 -5.53 -13.80
N GLY A 407 13.24 -6.05 -14.89
CA GLY A 407 14.21 -7.13 -14.92
C GLY A 407 13.74 -8.28 -15.78
N LEU A 408 14.49 -9.38 -15.73
CA LEU A 408 14.18 -10.61 -16.43
C LEU A 408 13.65 -11.67 -15.44
N PRO A 409 12.94 -12.69 -15.91
CA PRO A 409 12.48 -13.81 -15.09
C PRO A 409 13.57 -14.46 -14.23
N ARG A 410 14.82 -14.54 -14.74
CA ARG A 410 15.96 -15.08 -13.98
C ARG A 410 16.39 -14.20 -12.79
N ASP A 411 16.01 -12.93 -12.81
CA ASP A 411 16.28 -11.97 -11.74
C ASP A 411 15.20 -12.06 -10.63
N PHE A 412 14.13 -12.84 -10.88
CA PHE A 412 13.16 -13.19 -9.86
C PHE A 412 13.73 -14.29 -8.95
N GLY A 413 14.05 -13.93 -7.72
CA GLY A 413 14.61 -14.86 -6.75
C GLY A 413 14.91 -14.23 -5.40
N PRO A 414 15.63 -14.94 -4.51
CA PRO A 414 15.87 -14.50 -3.14
C PRO A 414 16.68 -13.20 -3.03
N ALA A 415 17.42 -12.82 -4.08
CA ALA A 415 18.19 -11.59 -4.12
C ALA A 415 17.50 -10.56 -5.03
N MET A 416 16.76 -9.64 -4.43
CA MET A 416 16.16 -8.52 -5.17
C MET A 416 17.24 -7.58 -5.71
N SER A 417 17.21 -7.30 -7.02
CA SER A 417 18.14 -6.39 -7.69
C SER A 417 18.05 -4.97 -7.12
N SER A 418 19.10 -4.19 -7.30
CA SER A 418 19.12 -2.79 -6.83
C SER A 418 18.02 -1.96 -7.51
N THR A 419 17.72 -2.20 -8.79
CA THR A 419 16.65 -1.48 -9.51
C THR A 419 15.28 -1.84 -8.92
N MET A 420 15.05 -3.11 -8.61
CA MET A 420 13.81 -3.53 -7.97
C MET A 420 13.64 -2.92 -6.57
N ARG A 421 14.72 -2.80 -5.79
CA ARG A 421 14.67 -2.09 -4.49
C ARG A 421 14.25 -0.63 -4.64
N ASP A 422 14.79 0.06 -5.64
CA ASP A 422 14.42 1.45 -5.93
C ASP A 422 12.95 1.57 -6.38
N ILE A 423 12.48 0.62 -7.21
CA ILE A 423 11.07 0.54 -7.61
C ILE A 423 10.17 0.30 -6.39
N MET A 424 10.52 -0.63 -5.49
CA MET A 424 9.76 -0.86 -4.26
C MET A 424 9.72 0.38 -3.37
N SER A 425 10.84 1.08 -3.19
CA SER A 425 10.88 2.32 -2.40
C SER A 425 10.07 3.43 -3.06
N TYR A 426 10.14 3.58 -4.38
CA TYR A 426 9.34 4.55 -5.13
C TYR A 426 7.84 4.26 -4.99
N ASN A 427 7.44 3.00 -5.23
CA ASN A 427 6.06 2.53 -5.13
C ASN A 427 5.48 2.68 -3.72
N ALA A 428 6.31 2.51 -2.67
CA ALA A 428 5.90 2.75 -1.30
C ALA A 428 5.70 4.24 -0.98
N ARG A 429 6.55 5.11 -1.53
CA ARG A 429 6.46 6.57 -1.33
C ARG A 429 5.24 7.17 -2.02
N ILE A 430 4.71 6.55 -3.08
CA ILE A 430 3.45 6.97 -3.71
C ILE A 430 2.29 6.95 -2.70
N ALA A 431 2.20 5.93 -1.84
CA ALA A 431 1.13 5.80 -0.86
C ALA A 431 1.10 7.00 0.12
N GLU A 432 2.27 7.39 0.62
CA GLU A 432 2.44 8.56 1.49
C GLU A 432 2.07 9.87 0.78
N MET A 433 2.52 10.04 -0.46
CA MET A 433 2.19 11.21 -1.28
C MET A 433 0.68 11.32 -1.54
N VAL A 434 0.02 10.20 -1.86
CA VAL A 434 -1.44 10.12 -2.01
C VAL A 434 -2.15 10.48 -0.72
N ALA A 435 -1.71 9.94 0.43
CA ALA A 435 -2.30 10.25 1.73
C ALA A 435 -2.21 11.74 2.09
N VAL A 436 -1.07 12.38 1.82
CA VAL A 436 -0.88 13.82 2.02
C VAL A 436 -1.81 14.64 1.13
N LYS A 437 -1.89 14.32 -0.18
CA LYS A 437 -2.77 15.04 -1.11
C LYS A 437 -4.25 14.82 -0.81
N ARG A 438 -4.64 13.62 -0.39
CA ARG A 438 -6.01 13.30 0.05
C ARG A 438 -6.40 14.10 1.29
N ALA A 439 -5.49 14.20 2.27
CA ALA A 439 -5.71 15.04 3.44
C ALA A 439 -5.81 16.54 3.12
N ALA A 440 -5.20 16.97 2.00
CA ALA A 440 -5.36 18.32 1.46
C ALA A 440 -6.66 18.52 0.64
N GLY A 441 -7.54 17.52 0.59
CA GLY A 441 -8.85 17.59 -0.07
C GLY A 441 -8.89 17.15 -1.52
N MET A 442 -7.78 16.65 -2.07
CA MET A 442 -7.78 16.08 -3.43
C MET A 442 -8.52 14.73 -3.44
N LYS A 443 -9.41 14.51 -4.42
CA LYS A 443 -10.04 13.20 -4.66
C LYS A 443 -9.02 12.27 -5.32
N ILE A 444 -8.15 11.68 -4.51
CA ILE A 444 -7.01 10.89 -4.99
C ILE A 444 -6.95 9.51 -4.31
N LEU A 445 -6.74 8.46 -5.09
CA LEU A 445 -6.49 7.09 -4.64
C LEU A 445 -5.22 6.53 -5.25
N MET A 446 -4.61 5.56 -4.58
CA MET A 446 -3.52 4.76 -5.16
C MET A 446 -4.08 3.47 -5.77
N ALA A 447 -3.68 3.14 -6.99
CA ALA A 447 -3.84 1.82 -7.60
C ALA A 447 -2.56 1.01 -7.45
N ARG A 448 -2.73 -0.31 -7.29
CA ARG A 448 -1.61 -1.25 -7.33
C ARG A 448 -1.12 -1.43 -8.76
N CYS A 449 0.03 -2.05 -8.87
CA CYS A 449 0.63 -2.46 -10.12
C CYS A 449 1.04 -3.93 -9.94
N SER A 450 0.21 -4.85 -10.44
CA SER A 450 0.36 -6.30 -10.20
C SER A 450 1.09 -7.04 -11.32
N VAL A 451 1.80 -6.30 -12.18
CA VAL A 451 2.66 -6.87 -13.23
C VAL A 451 4.00 -7.26 -12.65
N SER A 452 4.33 -8.53 -12.83
CA SER A 452 5.60 -9.12 -12.46
C SER A 452 6.56 -9.16 -13.65
N VAL A 453 7.86 -9.39 -13.39
CA VAL A 453 8.90 -9.53 -14.45
C VAL A 453 8.63 -10.68 -15.44
N PHE A 454 7.71 -11.59 -15.13
CA PHE A 454 7.35 -12.69 -16.02
C PHE A 454 6.36 -12.31 -17.11
N GLU A 455 5.69 -11.17 -16.95
CA GLU A 455 4.70 -10.63 -17.90
C GLU A 455 5.37 -9.53 -18.75
N HIS A 456 6.65 -9.75 -19.10
CA HIS A 456 7.42 -8.88 -20.00
C HIS A 456 7.81 -9.68 -21.25
N PRO A 457 7.85 -9.07 -22.44
CA PRO A 457 8.33 -9.74 -23.65
C PRO A 457 9.78 -10.20 -23.51
N LEU A 458 10.14 -11.28 -24.20
CA LEU A 458 11.53 -11.77 -24.22
C LEU A 458 12.50 -10.65 -24.64
N GLY A 459 13.53 -10.43 -23.82
CA GLY A 459 14.54 -9.40 -24.05
C GLY A 459 14.12 -7.96 -23.73
N ASP A 460 12.87 -7.73 -23.32
CA ASP A 460 12.47 -6.48 -22.66
C ASP A 460 12.45 -6.69 -21.14
N THR A 461 13.04 -5.75 -20.41
CA THR A 461 13.11 -5.80 -18.95
C THR A 461 12.24 -4.75 -18.28
N LEU A 462 11.39 -4.05 -19.04
CA LEU A 462 10.72 -2.84 -18.59
C LEU A 462 9.25 -2.79 -18.99
N HIS A 463 8.92 -3.15 -20.24
CA HIS A 463 7.56 -3.03 -20.74
C HIS A 463 6.76 -4.31 -20.51
N PRO A 464 5.50 -4.21 -20.04
CA PRO A 464 4.61 -5.35 -19.98
C PRO A 464 4.32 -5.94 -21.36
N ASP A 465 4.03 -7.24 -21.39
CA ASP A 465 3.39 -7.91 -22.52
C ASP A 465 1.86 -7.71 -22.47
N ASP A 466 1.12 -8.32 -23.42
CA ASP A 466 -0.33 -8.19 -23.48
C ASP A 466 -1.05 -8.75 -22.23
N ASN A 467 -0.50 -9.77 -21.57
CA ASN A 467 -1.06 -10.30 -20.33
C ASN A 467 -0.82 -9.32 -19.19
N GLY A 468 0.39 -8.75 -19.09
CA GLY A 468 0.70 -7.71 -18.12
C GLY A 468 -0.17 -6.46 -18.29
N TYR A 469 -0.40 -6.01 -19.52
CA TYR A 469 -1.34 -4.92 -19.79
C TYR A 469 -2.79 -5.26 -19.41
N ARG A 470 -3.24 -6.50 -19.60
CA ARG A 470 -4.56 -6.96 -19.14
C ARG A 470 -4.64 -6.95 -17.63
N ARG A 471 -3.59 -7.38 -16.94
CA ARG A 471 -3.46 -7.36 -15.48
C ARG A 471 -3.58 -5.94 -14.93
N PHE A 472 -2.89 -4.98 -15.56
CA PHE A 472 -3.01 -3.56 -15.22
C PHE A 472 -4.39 -2.97 -15.40
N ALA A 473 -5.12 -3.35 -16.44
CA ALA A 473 -6.50 -2.91 -16.58
C ALA A 473 -7.35 -3.33 -15.37
N GLY A 474 -7.11 -4.53 -14.83
CA GLY A 474 -7.73 -4.99 -13.58
C GLY A 474 -7.37 -4.13 -12.36
N ASP A 475 -6.10 -3.77 -12.19
CA ASP A 475 -5.68 -2.89 -11.08
C ASP A 475 -6.31 -1.50 -11.15
N TRP A 476 -6.45 -0.95 -12.37
CA TRP A 476 -7.17 0.31 -12.59
C TRP A 476 -8.65 0.18 -12.24
N VAL A 477 -9.30 -0.91 -12.64
CA VAL A 477 -10.70 -1.20 -12.28
C VAL A 477 -10.90 -1.25 -10.77
N ASP A 478 -9.98 -1.87 -10.01
CA ASP A 478 -10.04 -1.88 -8.54
C ASP A 478 -9.94 -0.46 -7.95
N GLY A 479 -9.13 0.41 -8.55
CA GLY A 479 -9.08 1.84 -8.22
C GLY A 479 -10.39 2.57 -8.51
N VAL A 480 -10.95 2.38 -9.71
CA VAL A 480 -12.21 3.01 -10.16
C VAL A 480 -13.36 2.56 -9.27
N GLN A 481 -13.42 1.28 -8.92
CA GLN A 481 -14.46 0.77 -8.03
C GLN A 481 -14.40 1.43 -6.65
N ARG A 482 -13.19 1.59 -6.08
CA ARG A 482 -13.01 2.30 -4.80
C ARG A 482 -13.43 3.76 -4.89
N ALA A 483 -13.05 4.47 -5.96
CA ALA A 483 -13.49 5.85 -6.19
C ALA A 483 -15.02 5.96 -6.30
N GLY A 484 -15.65 5.02 -7.01
CA GLY A 484 -17.11 4.94 -7.12
C GLY A 484 -17.80 4.71 -5.76
N LYS A 485 -17.26 3.83 -4.91
CA LYS A 485 -17.77 3.60 -3.55
C LYS A 485 -17.67 4.83 -2.64
N LEU A 486 -16.69 5.69 -2.89
CA LEU A 486 -16.54 6.98 -2.21
C LEU A 486 -17.43 8.09 -2.80
N GLY A 487 -18.20 7.80 -3.85
CA GLY A 487 -19.03 8.77 -4.55
C GLY A 487 -18.23 9.82 -5.34
N TRP A 488 -17.03 9.46 -5.80
CA TRP A 488 -16.12 10.41 -6.46
C TRP A 488 -16.25 10.45 -7.98
N LEU A 489 -16.84 9.41 -8.57
CA LEU A 489 -17.15 9.27 -10.00
C LEU A 489 -18.59 9.67 -10.28
#